data_AF-A0A924J365-F1
#
_entry.id   AF-A0A924J365-F1
#
_cell.length_a   1.000
_cell.length_b   1.000
_cell.length_c   1.000
_cell.angle_alpha   90.00
_cell.angle_beta   90.00
_cell.angle_gamma   90.00
#
_symmetry.space_group_name_H-M   'P 1'
#
loop_
_entity.id
_entity.type
_entity.pdbx_description
1 polymer ?
#
loop_
_entity_poly.entity_id
_entity_poly.type
_entity_poly.pdbx_seq_one_letter_code
_entity_poly.pdbx_strand_id
1 'polypeptide(L)'
;MAEHTPDPRAFIADVVHWCTPGRLAVLIGTHVHDDAVSDAGRLERWYAAPRNGHVSLHSRQSLQLLAAQQGLDCLSLSGRTHLLTRGYSPSEARWFLLKGKLRGRLRRLMRRQVAA
;
A
#
# COMPACT_ATOMS: atom_id res chain seq x y z
N MET A 1 0.61 8.89 -0.62
CA MET A 1 -0.58 9.55 -0.02
C MET A 1 -0.56 9.45 1.50
N ALA A 2 -0.39 8.24 2.09
CA ALA A 2 -0.33 8.07 3.55
C ALA A 2 0.83 8.86 4.21
N GLU A 3 2.01 8.87 3.60
CA GLU A 3 3.19 9.65 4.02
C GLU A 3 3.01 11.19 4.03
N HIS A 4 1.92 11.72 3.46
CA HIS A 4 1.63 13.16 3.40
C HIS A 4 0.51 13.58 4.35
N THR A 5 -0.07 12.66 5.12
CA THR A 5 -1.06 13.01 6.16
C THR A 5 -0.41 13.07 7.54
N PRO A 6 -0.71 14.10 8.34
CA PRO A 6 -0.23 14.20 9.72
C PRO A 6 -0.91 13.20 10.67
N ASP A 7 -2.10 12.68 10.30
CA ASP A 7 -2.76 11.59 11.02
C ASP A 7 -3.09 10.44 10.06
N PRO A 8 -2.14 9.49 9.85
CA PRO A 8 -2.35 8.31 9.02
C PRO A 8 -3.48 7.40 9.52
N ARG A 9 -3.75 7.39 10.82
CA ARG A 9 -4.81 6.57 11.41
C ARG A 9 -6.18 7.15 11.07
N ALA A 10 -6.38 8.46 11.28
CA ALA A 10 -7.62 9.13 10.91
C ALA A 10 -7.89 8.99 9.41
N PHE A 11 -6.85 9.16 8.57
CA PHE A 11 -6.98 8.96 7.13
C PHE A 11 -7.49 7.55 6.76
N ILE A 12 -6.91 6.49 7.34
CA ILE A 12 -7.37 5.12 7.06
C ILE A 12 -8.78 4.90 7.61
N ALA A 13 -9.09 5.42 8.80
CA ALA A 13 -10.43 5.35 9.37
C ALA A 13 -11.48 6.02 8.47
N ASP A 14 -11.21 7.21 7.95
CA ASP A 14 -12.08 7.94 7.03
C ASP A 14 -12.30 7.14 5.74
N VAL A 15 -11.24 6.59 5.15
CA VAL A 15 -11.36 5.74 3.95
C VAL A 15 -12.26 4.54 4.23
N VAL A 16 -12.09 3.87 5.38
CA VAL A 16 -12.90 2.71 5.76
C VAL A 16 -14.35 3.10 6.05
N HIS A 17 -14.58 4.26 6.66
CA HIS A 17 -15.92 4.78 6.96
C HIS A 17 -16.79 4.92 5.71
N TRP A 18 -16.20 5.37 4.59
CA TRP A 18 -16.90 5.51 3.32
C TRP A 18 -17.05 4.19 2.53
N CYS A 19 -16.47 3.10 3.02
CA CYS A 19 -16.54 1.80 2.36
C CYS A 19 -17.73 0.97 2.87
N THR A 20 -18.19 0.04 2.03
CA THR A 20 -19.23 -0.90 2.43
C THR A 20 -18.76 -1.80 3.59
N PRO A 21 -19.65 -2.17 4.54
CA PRO A 21 -19.26 -2.93 5.74
C PRO A 21 -18.81 -4.37 5.47
N GLY A 22 -19.05 -4.89 4.26
CA GLY A 22 -18.69 -6.26 3.86
C GLY A 22 -17.23 -6.41 3.45
N ARG A 23 -17.01 -7.23 2.41
CA ARG A 23 -15.68 -7.45 1.84
C ARG A 23 -15.11 -6.14 1.29
N LEU A 24 -13.88 -5.85 1.67
CA LEU A 24 -13.19 -4.62 1.29
C LEU A 24 -11.77 -4.93 0.80
N ALA A 25 -11.37 -4.26 -0.28
CA ALA A 25 -10.01 -4.26 -0.78
C ALA A 25 -9.64 -2.82 -1.21
N VAL A 26 -8.69 -2.20 -0.52
CA VAL A 26 -8.23 -0.82 -0.79
C VAL A 26 -6.74 -0.85 -1.11
N LEU A 27 -6.37 -0.29 -2.26
CA LEU A 27 -4.97 -0.14 -2.64
C LEU A 27 -4.44 1.21 -2.13
N ILE A 28 -3.37 1.18 -1.33
CA ILE A 28 -2.69 2.39 -0.84
C ILE A 28 -1.25 2.46 -1.36
N GLY A 29 -0.78 3.68 -1.56
CA GLY A 29 0.58 3.98 -2.02
C GLY A 29 1.35 4.84 -1.02
N THR A 30 2.46 4.29 -0.53
CA THR A 30 3.47 4.96 0.30
C THR A 30 4.76 4.16 0.26
N HIS A 31 5.90 4.82 0.35
CA HIS A 31 7.18 4.12 0.40
C HIS A 31 7.45 3.62 1.82
N VAL A 32 7.79 2.34 1.95
CA VAL A 32 8.24 1.80 3.23
C VAL A 32 9.74 1.88 3.41
N HIS A 33 10.14 1.96 4.67
CA HIS A 33 11.48 2.30 5.11
C HIS A 33 12.00 1.28 6.14
N ASP A 34 11.71 0.00 5.94
CA ASP A 34 12.09 -1.09 6.87
C ASP A 34 13.61 -1.12 7.14
N ASP A 35 14.42 -0.84 6.12
CA ASP A 35 15.89 -0.84 6.20
C ASP A 35 16.48 0.58 6.36
N ALA A 36 15.66 1.58 6.74
CA ALA A 36 16.06 2.99 6.77
C ALA A 36 16.58 3.48 8.09
N VAL A 37 16.23 2.78 9.17
CA VAL A 37 16.55 3.16 10.52
C VAL A 37 17.26 1.95 11.12
N SER A 38 18.56 2.08 11.33
CA SER A 38 19.35 1.13 12.10
C SER A 38 19.92 1.84 13.31
N ASP A 39 20.14 1.11 14.41
CA ASP A 39 20.72 1.66 15.64
C ASP A 39 22.12 2.29 15.41
N ALA A 40 22.79 1.92 14.31
CA ALA A 40 24.12 2.37 13.95
C ALA A 40 24.15 3.53 12.92
N GLY A 41 23.00 3.91 12.34
CA GLY A 41 22.94 4.81 11.19
C GLY A 41 22.13 6.08 11.44
N ARG A 42 22.64 7.23 10.98
CA ARG A 42 21.79 8.42 10.80
C ARG A 42 20.78 8.13 9.69
N LEU A 43 19.63 8.81 9.72
CA LEU A 43 18.62 8.67 8.67
C LEU A 43 19.13 9.34 7.38
N GLU A 44 19.89 8.61 6.55
CA GLU A 44 20.60 9.15 5.37
C GLU A 44 19.70 9.48 4.17
N ARG A 45 18.40 9.71 4.36
CA ARG A 45 17.44 9.69 3.25
C ARG A 45 16.98 11.09 2.85
N TRP A 46 17.26 11.45 1.59
CA TRP A 46 16.64 12.56 0.85
C TRP A 46 15.09 12.54 0.97
N TYR A 47 14.51 11.37 1.20
CA TYR A 47 13.09 11.13 1.38
C TYR A 47 12.51 11.78 2.65
N ALA A 48 13.29 11.90 3.72
CA ALA A 48 12.89 12.57 4.96
C ALA A 48 13.26 14.07 4.96
N ALA A 49 13.85 14.58 3.89
CA ALA A 49 14.20 15.99 3.80
C ALA A 49 12.92 16.85 3.75
N PRO A 50 12.88 17.98 4.48
CA PRO A 50 11.67 18.80 4.65
C PRO A 50 11.06 19.36 3.35
N ARG A 51 11.79 19.27 2.23
CA ARG A 51 11.35 19.76 0.91
C ARG A 51 10.34 18.87 0.19
N ASN A 52 10.11 17.63 0.63
CA ASN A 52 9.22 16.69 -0.06
C ASN A 52 7.80 16.61 0.51
N GLY A 53 7.50 17.33 1.59
CA GLY A 53 6.18 17.33 2.22
C GLY A 53 5.77 15.98 2.85
N HIS A 54 6.72 15.05 3.02
CA HIS A 54 6.49 13.82 3.77
C HIS A 54 6.53 14.13 5.26
N VAL A 55 5.42 13.88 5.94
CA VAL A 55 5.25 14.12 7.38
C VAL A 55 5.28 12.83 8.19
N SER A 56 5.17 11.68 7.53
CA SER A 56 5.23 10.35 8.14
C SER A 56 6.10 9.40 7.30
N LEU A 57 6.88 8.55 7.98
CA LEU A 57 7.62 7.43 7.38
C LEU A 57 7.04 6.13 7.91
N HIS A 58 6.87 5.14 7.02
CA HIS A 58 6.23 3.89 7.37
C HIS A 58 7.18 2.71 7.23
N SER A 59 7.13 1.77 8.19
CA SER A 59 7.56 0.39 7.99
C SER A 59 6.35 -0.46 7.59
N ARG A 60 6.59 -1.67 7.06
CA ARG A 60 5.51 -2.65 6.82
C ARG A 60 4.74 -2.95 8.08
N GLN A 61 5.43 -3.07 9.21
CA GLN A 61 4.82 -3.29 10.50
C GLN A 61 3.91 -2.12 10.89
N SER A 62 4.34 -0.87 10.69
CA SER A 62 3.50 0.29 10.99
C SER A 62 2.20 0.30 10.18
N LEU A 63 2.26 -0.09 8.89
CA LEU A 63 1.08 -0.20 8.04
C LEU A 63 0.15 -1.33 8.48
N GLN A 64 0.71 -2.46 8.93
CA GLN A 64 -0.08 -3.56 9.50
C GLN A 64 -0.81 -3.13 10.78
N LEU A 65 -0.14 -2.41 11.67
CA LEU A 65 -0.75 -1.89 12.89
C LEU A 65 -1.87 -0.89 12.59
N LEU A 66 -1.63 0.05 11.67
CA LEU A 66 -2.64 1.02 11.24
C LEU A 66 -3.87 0.36 10.62
N ALA A 67 -3.67 -0.68 9.80
CA ALA A 67 -4.76 -1.45 9.21
C ALA A 67 -5.54 -2.24 10.27
N ALA A 68 -4.84 -2.89 11.19
CA ALA A 68 -5.44 -3.70 12.25
C ALA A 68 -6.33 -2.85 13.18
N GLN A 69 -5.98 -1.59 13.43
CA GLN A 69 -6.81 -0.65 14.19
C GLN A 69 -8.19 -0.41 13.56
N GLN A 70 -8.36 -0.66 12.26
CA GLN A 70 -9.63 -0.56 11.54
C GLN A 70 -10.22 -1.94 11.18
N GLY A 71 -9.72 -3.02 11.80
CA GLY A 71 -10.16 -4.39 11.52
C GLY A 71 -9.80 -4.89 10.12
N LEU A 72 -8.70 -4.36 9.55
CA LEU A 72 -8.20 -4.75 8.23
C LEU A 72 -6.86 -5.49 8.35
N ASP A 73 -6.60 -6.36 7.38
CA ASP A 73 -5.27 -6.89 7.10
C ASP A 73 -4.52 -5.97 6.13
N CYS A 74 -3.19 -5.95 6.20
CA CYS A 74 -2.34 -5.22 5.27
C CYS A 74 -1.31 -6.14 4.59
N LEU A 75 -1.39 -6.25 3.26
CA LEU A 75 -0.44 -6.99 2.44
C LEU A 75 0.44 -6.01 1.63
N SER A 76 1.75 -6.06 1.84
CA SER A 76 2.71 -5.29 1.03
C SER A 76 3.03 -6.02 -0.28
N LEU A 77 2.83 -5.34 -1.41
CA LEU A 77 3.03 -5.90 -2.75
C LEU A 77 4.40 -5.52 -3.33
N SER A 78 4.91 -4.39 -2.86
CA SER A 78 6.23 -3.84 -3.18
C SER A 78 6.66 -2.93 -2.03
N GLY A 79 7.80 -2.25 -2.19
CA GLY A 79 8.19 -1.16 -1.30
C GLY A 79 7.26 0.06 -1.34
N ARG A 80 6.33 0.17 -2.30
CA ARG A 80 5.53 1.38 -2.55
C ARG A 80 4.02 1.15 -2.56
N THR A 81 3.59 -0.10 -2.57
CA THR A 81 2.20 -0.47 -2.88
C THR A 81 1.73 -1.52 -1.90
N HIS A 82 0.61 -1.25 -1.25
CA HIS A 82 0.06 -2.08 -0.19
C HIS A 82 -1.44 -2.23 -0.38
N LEU A 83 -1.98 -3.38 -0.01
CA LEU A 83 -3.39 -3.72 -0.13
C LEU A 83 -3.96 -3.91 1.27
N LEU A 84 -4.96 -3.11 1.64
CA LEU A 84 -5.73 -3.27 2.86
C LEU A 84 -6.98 -4.12 2.56
N THR A 85 -7.26 -5.13 3.37
CA THR A 85 -8.37 -6.06 3.11
C THR A 85 -9.21 -6.38 4.33
N ARG A 86 -10.51 -6.59 4.11
CA ARG A 86 -11.45 -7.18 5.09
C ARG A 86 -12.23 -8.31 4.43
N GLY A 87 -12.36 -9.45 5.11
CA GLY A 87 -13.15 -10.58 4.63
C GLY A 87 -12.58 -11.31 3.41
N TYR A 88 -11.27 -11.15 3.17
CA TYR A 88 -10.51 -11.90 2.16
C TYR A 88 -9.42 -12.70 2.85
N SER A 89 -9.22 -13.94 2.42
CA SER A 89 -8.03 -14.69 2.81
C SER A 89 -6.76 -14.10 2.16
N PRO A 90 -5.57 -14.30 2.75
CA PRO A 90 -4.31 -13.84 2.16
C PRO A 90 -4.06 -14.37 0.73
N SER A 91 -4.52 -15.58 0.43
CA SER A 91 -4.40 -16.19 -0.91
C SER A 91 -5.33 -15.51 -1.92
N GLU A 92 -6.57 -15.21 -1.55
CA GLU A 92 -7.51 -14.45 -2.39
C GLU A 92 -6.99 -13.03 -2.69
N ALA A 93 -6.48 -12.34 -1.66
CA ALA A 93 -5.88 -11.02 -1.80
C ALA A 93 -4.69 -11.03 -2.80
N ARG A 94 -3.81 -12.03 -2.70
CA ARG A 94 -2.69 -12.24 -3.65
C ARG A 94 -3.19 -12.58 -5.05
N TRP A 95 -4.27 -13.34 -5.17
CA TRP A 95 -4.82 -13.76 -6.45
C TRP A 95 -5.37 -12.60 -7.28
N PHE A 96 -5.99 -11.58 -6.66
CA PHE A 96 -6.40 -10.36 -7.37
C PHE A 96 -5.26 -9.74 -8.17
N LEU A 97 -4.05 -9.78 -7.61
CA LEU A 97 -2.86 -9.18 -8.18
C LEU A 97 -2.28 -10.01 -9.31
N LEU A 98 -2.26 -11.33 -9.13
CA LEU A 98 -1.83 -12.26 -10.18
C LEU A 98 -2.75 -12.19 -11.39
N LYS A 99 -4.07 -12.22 -11.19
CA LYS A 99 -5.05 -12.05 -12.27
C LYS A 99 -4.93 -10.69 -12.95
N GLY A 100 -4.74 -9.61 -12.20
CA GLY A 100 -4.54 -8.27 -12.75
C GLY A 100 -3.32 -8.18 -13.67
N LYS A 101 -2.17 -8.72 -13.21
CA LYS A 101 -0.92 -8.76 -14.00
C LYS A 101 -1.07 -9.63 -15.26
N LEU A 102 -1.72 -10.79 -15.15
CA LEU A 102 -1.96 -11.68 -16.28
C LEU A 102 -2.85 -11.01 -17.34
N ARG A 103 -3.98 -10.44 -16.91
CA ARG A 103 -4.90 -9.69 -17.78
C ARG A 103 -4.21 -8.51 -18.45
N GLY A 104 -3.37 -7.77 -17.72
CA GLY A 104 -2.58 -6.65 -18.26
C GLY A 104 -1.52 -7.09 -19.29
N ARG A 105 -0.87 -8.25 -19.10
CA ARG A 105 0.02 -8.84 -20.12
C ARG A 105 -0.77 -9.26 -21.35
N LEU A 106 -1.87 -9.98 -21.18
CA LEU A 106 -2.72 -10.42 -22.29
C LEU A 106 -3.21 -9.23 -23.13
N ARG A 107 -3.72 -8.18 -22.48
CA ARG A 107 -4.16 -6.95 -23.17
C ARG A 107 -3.04 -6.26 -23.96
N ARG A 108 -1.80 -6.25 -23.44
CA ARG A 108 -0.64 -5.67 -24.14
C ARG A 108 -0.24 -6.51 -25.36
N LEU A 109 -0.31 -7.84 -25.26
CA LEU A 109 -0.04 -8.73 -26.38
C LEU A 109 -1.10 -8.56 -27.48
N MET A 110 -2.39 -8.54 -27.11
CA MET A 110 -3.48 -8.33 -28.06
C MET A 110 -3.42 -6.96 -28.72
N ARG A 111 -3.05 -5.90 -27.99
CA ARG A 111 -2.86 -4.55 -28.58
C ARG A 111 -1.67 -4.47 -29.55
N ARG A 112 -0.64 -5.29 -29.37
CA ARG A 112 0.50 -5.36 -30.30
C ARG A 112 0.15 -6.06 -31.62
N GLN A 113 -0.82 -6.96 -31.61
CA GLN A 113 -1.29 -7.66 -32.83
C GLN A 113 -2.23 -6.82 -33.71
N VAL A 114 -2.84 -5.75 -33.18
CA VAL A 114 -3.76 -4.87 -33.93
C VAL A 114 -3.02 -3.66 -34.54
N ALA A 115 -1.76 -3.44 -34.17
CA ALA A 115 -0.92 -2.32 -34.63
C ALA A 115 0.17 -2.77 -35.63
N ALA A 116 0.04 -3.97 -36.19
CA ALA A 116 0.91 -4.54 -37.24
C ALA A 116 0.03 -4.92 -38.44
#